data_AF-D5U758-F1
#
_entry.id   AF-D5U758-F1
#
_cell.length_a   1.000
_cell.length_b   1.000
_cell.length_c   1.000
_cell.angle_alpha   90.00
_cell.angle_beta   90.00
_cell.angle_gamma   90.00
#
_symmetry.space_group_name_H-M   'P 1'
#
loop_
_entity.id
_entity.type
_entity.pdbx_description
1 polymer ?
#
loop_
_entity_poly.entity_id
_entity_poly.type
_entity_poly.pdbx_seq_one_letter_code
_entity_poly.pdbx_strand_id
1 'polypeptide(L)'
;MYKDRKIYLCAFANLDLYPSVLRLKKQAESFNIFDEILIYNEYNLPYDEKFETLLRNKLVPSRGFGYWCWKPFVVLKTLESMNDNDILLYADIGCHLNIEGMNRFLEYLDIVIDNGSLCFELPYLEKEWTKSDLFNYFNVINDKNITDTFQRAATSFFFIEK
;
A
#
# COMPACT_ATOMS: atom_id res chain seq x y z
N MET A 1 18.31 -12.83 -7.09
CA MET A 1 19.21 -11.65 -7.02
C MET A 1 18.99 -10.82 -5.76
N TYR A 2 18.17 -11.29 -4.80
CA TYR A 2 17.76 -10.49 -3.63
C TYR A 2 18.19 -11.10 -2.29
N LYS A 3 19.24 -11.95 -2.27
CA LYS A 3 19.59 -12.79 -1.10
C LYS A 3 19.85 -12.02 0.21
N ASP A 4 20.10 -10.72 0.12
CA ASP A 4 20.39 -9.85 1.26
C ASP A 4 19.22 -8.89 1.59
N ARG A 5 18.05 -9.07 0.97
CA ARG A 5 16.85 -8.24 1.19
C ARG A 5 15.66 -9.14 1.41
N LYS A 6 14.93 -8.89 2.50
CA LYS A 6 13.63 -9.51 2.69
C LYS A 6 12.56 -8.79 1.88
N ILE A 7 11.58 -9.54 1.41
CA ILE A 7 10.44 -9.02 0.65
C ILE A 7 9.17 -9.23 1.47
N TYR A 8 8.55 -8.13 1.87
CA TYR A 8 7.34 -8.08 2.68
C TYR A 8 6.12 -7.84 1.77
N LEU A 9 5.04 -8.56 2.01
CA LEU A 9 3.71 -8.21 1.53
C LEU A 9 2.89 -7.64 2.68
N CYS A 10 2.36 -6.43 2.52
CA CYS A 10 1.44 -5.78 3.46
C CYS A 10 0.07 -5.58 2.81
N ALA A 11 -0.98 -6.00 3.52
CA ALA A 11 -2.36 -5.77 3.13
C ALA A 11 -3.23 -5.53 4.37
N PHE A 12 -4.43 -5.02 4.17
CA PHE A 12 -5.45 -4.93 5.21
C PHE A 12 -6.81 -5.37 4.65
N ALA A 13 -7.59 -6.03 5.50
CA ALA A 13 -8.96 -6.40 5.22
C ALA A 13 -9.75 -6.39 6.53
N ASN A 14 -10.95 -5.83 6.52
CA ASN A 14 -11.90 -6.12 7.60
C ASN A 14 -12.40 -7.57 7.47
N LEU A 15 -12.98 -8.13 8.54
CA LEU A 15 -13.37 -9.54 8.55
C LEU A 15 -14.40 -9.94 7.48
N ASP A 16 -15.22 -9.00 6.97
CA ASP A 16 -16.16 -9.27 5.87
C ASP A 16 -15.46 -9.70 4.57
N LEU A 17 -14.18 -9.36 4.42
CA LEU A 17 -13.36 -9.69 3.26
C LEU A 17 -12.47 -10.93 3.48
N TYR A 18 -12.75 -11.74 4.49
CA TYR A 18 -11.96 -12.94 4.81
C TYR A 18 -11.74 -13.90 3.62
N PRO A 19 -12.70 -14.13 2.70
CA PRO A 19 -12.42 -14.92 1.49
C PRO A 19 -11.30 -14.33 0.62
N SER A 20 -11.21 -13.00 0.52
CA SER A 20 -10.15 -12.29 -0.20
C SER A 20 -8.81 -12.44 0.51
N VAL A 21 -8.80 -12.44 1.84
CA VAL A 21 -7.61 -12.73 2.66
C VAL A 21 -7.03 -14.10 2.34
N LEU A 22 -7.87 -15.14 2.38
CA LEU A 22 -7.44 -16.51 2.07
C LEU A 22 -6.89 -16.62 0.64
N ARG A 23 -7.55 -15.96 -0.31
CA ARG A 23 -7.13 -15.95 -1.72
C ARG A 23 -5.77 -15.26 -1.90
N LEU A 24 -5.62 -14.03 -1.42
CA LEU A 24 -4.38 -13.27 -1.59
C LEU A 24 -3.22 -13.99 -0.90
N LYS A 25 -3.43 -14.49 0.33
CA LYS A 25 -2.42 -15.26 1.05
C LYS A 25 -1.93 -16.47 0.27
N LYS A 26 -2.86 -17.29 -0.24
CA LYS A 26 -2.51 -18.47 -1.06
C LYS A 26 -1.72 -18.08 -2.32
N GLN A 27 -2.10 -16.99 -2.99
CA GLN A 27 -1.38 -16.51 -4.16
C GLN A 27 0.02 -16.01 -3.81
N ALA A 28 0.17 -15.26 -2.71
CA ALA A 28 1.47 -14.80 -2.22
C ALA A 28 2.39 -15.97 -1.83
N GLU A 29 1.87 -16.97 -1.12
CA GLU A 29 2.61 -18.20 -0.82
C GLU A 29 3.06 -18.94 -2.09
N SER A 30 2.23 -18.96 -3.14
CA SER A 30 2.59 -19.60 -4.42
C SER A 30 3.70 -18.89 -5.20
N PHE A 31 3.93 -17.60 -4.93
CA PHE A 31 5.06 -16.86 -5.52
C PHE A 31 6.40 -17.31 -4.95
N ASN A 32 6.42 -17.87 -3.72
CA ASN A 32 7.62 -18.34 -3.04
C ASN A 32 8.78 -17.33 -3.06
N ILE A 33 8.45 -16.05 -2.90
CA ILE A 33 9.41 -14.93 -2.92
C ILE A 33 9.24 -13.97 -1.73
N PHE A 34 8.07 -13.96 -1.10
CA PHE A 34 7.80 -13.16 0.09
C PHE A 34 8.35 -13.86 1.32
N ASP A 35 9.20 -13.18 2.07
CA ASP A 35 9.69 -13.67 3.37
C ASP A 35 8.62 -13.48 4.45
N GLU A 36 7.85 -12.40 4.35
CA GLU A 36 6.79 -12.05 5.31
C GLU A 36 5.50 -11.67 4.58
N ILE A 37 4.37 -12.24 5.00
CA ILE A 37 3.03 -11.93 4.48
C ILE A 37 2.17 -11.41 5.63
N LEU A 38 2.05 -10.09 5.71
CA LEU A 38 1.36 -9.36 6.76
C LEU A 38 -0.01 -8.91 6.25
N ILE A 39 -1.08 -9.59 6.70
CA ILE A 39 -2.46 -9.21 6.40
C ILE A 39 -3.14 -8.75 7.69
N TYR A 40 -3.28 -7.44 7.80
CA TYR A 40 -3.89 -6.78 8.95
C TYR A 40 -5.42 -6.78 8.86
N ASN A 41 -6.06 -6.67 10.02
CA ASN A 41 -7.49 -6.49 10.24
C ASN A 41 -7.70 -5.68 11.52
N GLU A 42 -8.94 -5.34 11.83
CA GLU A 42 -9.34 -4.50 12.96
C GLU A 42 -9.01 -5.06 14.36
N TYR A 43 -8.55 -6.31 14.45
CA TYR A 43 -8.20 -7.00 15.69
C TYR A 43 -6.71 -7.32 15.84
N ASN A 44 -5.91 -7.26 14.76
CA ASN A 44 -4.48 -7.58 14.80
C ASN A 44 -3.55 -6.40 14.44
N LEU A 45 -4.09 -5.18 14.41
CA LEU A 45 -3.29 -3.97 14.24
C LEU A 45 -2.22 -3.88 15.35
N PRO A 46 -0.98 -3.46 15.03
CA PRO A 46 0.03 -3.14 16.03
C PRO A 46 -0.49 -2.07 17.00
N TYR A 47 -0.12 -2.16 18.27
CA TYR A 47 -0.49 -1.15 19.25
C TYR A 47 0.29 0.15 18.99
N ASP A 48 -0.43 1.27 19.00
CA ASP A 48 0.14 2.62 18.94
C ASP A 48 -0.78 3.59 19.67
N GLU A 49 -0.26 4.29 20.68
CA GLU A 49 -1.08 5.12 21.58
C GLU A 49 -1.85 6.22 20.81
N LYS A 50 -1.23 6.83 19.80
CA LYS A 50 -1.87 7.88 18.99
C LYS A 50 -2.96 7.28 18.11
N PHE A 51 -2.69 6.16 17.46
CA PHE A 51 -3.69 5.46 16.66
C PHE A 51 -4.89 5.04 17.51
N GLU A 52 -4.64 4.44 18.68
CA GLU A 52 -5.67 3.99 19.61
C GLU A 52 -6.56 5.15 20.08
N THR A 53 -5.95 6.28 20.43
CA THR A 53 -6.68 7.45 20.95
C THR A 53 -7.42 8.21 19.86
N LEU A 54 -6.84 8.35 18.67
CA LEU A 54 -7.34 9.28 17.65
C LEU A 54 -8.13 8.60 16.52
N LEU A 55 -7.79 7.34 16.18
CA LEU A 55 -8.25 6.69 14.95
C LEU A 55 -8.96 5.36 15.18
N ARG A 56 -8.73 4.64 16.30
CA ARG A 56 -9.34 3.34 16.54
C ARG A 56 -10.87 3.36 16.46
N ASN A 57 -11.49 4.39 17.02
CA ASN A 57 -12.94 4.57 16.97
C ASN A 57 -13.50 4.82 15.56
N LYS A 58 -12.65 5.06 14.55
CA LYS A 58 -13.02 5.19 13.14
C LYS A 58 -13.10 3.85 12.42
N LEU A 59 -12.53 2.78 12.99
CA LEU A 59 -12.55 1.43 12.43
C LEU A 59 -13.90 0.76 12.63
N VAL A 60 -14.92 1.34 11.99
CA VAL A 60 -16.29 0.88 11.96
C VAL A 60 -16.74 0.70 10.51
N PRO A 61 -17.77 -0.12 10.25
CA PRO A 61 -18.36 -0.27 8.92
C PRO A 61 -18.78 1.08 8.32
N SER A 62 -17.89 1.65 7.51
CA SER A 62 -17.99 2.97 6.90
C SER A 62 -17.18 2.95 5.59
N ARG A 63 -17.24 4.02 4.80
CA ARG A 63 -16.49 4.10 3.55
C ARG A 63 -15.00 3.83 3.82
N GLY A 64 -14.43 2.82 3.17
CA GLY A 64 -13.02 2.45 3.35
C GLY A 64 -12.66 1.96 4.74
N PHE A 65 -13.66 1.54 5.54
CA PHE A 65 -13.49 1.08 6.92
C PHE A 65 -12.70 2.08 7.78
N GLY A 66 -13.28 3.27 7.98
CA GLY A 66 -12.62 4.40 8.62
C GLY A 66 -11.91 5.33 7.65
N TYR A 67 -12.45 5.48 6.42
CA TYR A 67 -11.89 6.33 5.37
C TYR A 67 -10.41 6.03 5.08
N TRP A 68 -10.04 4.74 5.16
CA TRP A 68 -8.68 4.26 4.97
C TRP A 68 -7.64 4.86 5.95
N CYS A 69 -8.05 5.39 7.11
CA CYS A 69 -7.10 5.94 8.10
C CYS A 69 -6.07 4.90 8.58
N TRP A 70 -6.42 3.62 8.52
CA TRP A 70 -5.53 2.49 8.83
C TRP A 70 -4.46 2.27 7.77
N LYS A 71 -4.64 2.68 6.50
CA LYS A 71 -3.69 2.39 5.41
C LYS A 71 -2.30 2.97 5.66
N PRO A 72 -2.14 4.28 5.91
CA PRO A 72 -0.81 4.82 6.24
C PRO A 72 -0.26 4.21 7.52
N PHE A 73 -1.12 3.86 8.48
CA PHE A 73 -0.70 3.25 9.74
C PHE A 73 -0.08 1.86 9.55
N VAL A 74 -0.76 0.94 8.85
CA VAL A 74 -0.23 -0.42 8.64
C VAL A 74 1.01 -0.43 7.78
N VAL A 75 1.09 0.46 6.79
CA VAL A 75 2.28 0.63 5.95
C VAL A 75 3.44 1.12 6.82
N LEU A 76 3.24 2.18 7.61
CA LEU A 76 4.28 2.71 8.50
C LEU A 76 4.75 1.67 9.52
N LYS A 77 3.82 0.96 10.19
CA LYS A 77 4.19 -0.09 11.15
C LYS A 77 4.91 -1.28 10.51
N THR A 78 4.64 -1.55 9.24
CA THR A 78 5.41 -2.56 8.49
C THR A 78 6.83 -2.05 8.24
N LEU A 79 6.98 -0.84 7.73
CA LEU A 79 8.29 -0.20 7.48
C LEU A 79 9.14 -0.14 8.76
N GLU A 80 8.57 0.29 9.89
CA GLU A 80 9.24 0.32 11.20
C GLU A 80 9.74 -1.06 11.69
N SER A 81 9.22 -2.16 11.14
CA SER A 81 9.60 -3.54 11.48
C SER A 81 10.60 -4.17 10.51
N MET A 82 10.88 -3.50 9.39
CA MET A 82 11.80 -3.94 8.34
C MET A 82 13.23 -3.50 8.66
N ASN A 83 14.21 -4.18 8.07
CA ASN A 83 15.61 -3.73 8.11
C ASN A 83 15.91 -2.85 6.90
N ASP A 84 16.93 -2.01 7.00
CA ASP A 84 17.43 -1.21 5.90
C ASP A 84 17.64 -2.08 4.63
N ASN A 85 17.16 -1.58 3.50
CA ASN A 85 17.16 -2.23 2.18
C ASN A 85 16.11 -3.35 1.98
N ASP A 86 15.31 -3.72 2.97
CA ASP A 86 14.17 -4.62 2.76
C ASP A 86 13.12 -3.95 1.87
N ILE A 87 12.35 -4.77 1.14
CA ILE A 87 11.37 -4.30 0.16
C ILE A 87 9.96 -4.56 0.68
N LEU A 88 9.13 -3.53 0.67
CA LEU A 88 7.70 -3.63 0.94
C LEU A 88 6.91 -3.61 -0.36
N LEU A 89 6.02 -4.57 -0.56
CA LEU A 89 4.85 -4.44 -1.42
C LEU A 89 3.62 -4.21 -0.54
N TYR A 90 2.97 -3.05 -0.70
CA TYR A 90 1.58 -2.91 -0.26
C TYR A 90 0.64 -3.30 -1.39
N ALA A 91 -0.40 -4.07 -1.08
CA ALA A 91 -1.50 -4.34 -2.00
C ALA A 91 -2.85 -4.35 -1.26
N ASP A 92 -3.87 -3.71 -1.84
CA ASP A 92 -5.24 -3.87 -1.36
C ASP A 92 -5.66 -5.35 -1.41
N ILE A 93 -6.47 -5.81 -0.45
CA ILE A 93 -6.84 -7.23 -0.35
C ILE A 93 -7.60 -7.76 -1.58
N GLY A 94 -8.22 -6.86 -2.34
CA GLY A 94 -8.90 -7.18 -3.59
C GLY A 94 -7.97 -7.53 -4.75
N CYS A 95 -6.66 -7.27 -4.63
CA CYS A 95 -5.67 -7.58 -5.66
C CYS A 95 -5.51 -9.08 -5.91
N HIS A 96 -4.97 -9.40 -7.08
CA HIS A 96 -4.58 -10.76 -7.46
C HIS A 96 -3.09 -10.78 -7.75
N LEU A 97 -2.37 -11.73 -7.16
CA LEU A 97 -1.01 -12.04 -7.54
C LEU A 97 -1.05 -13.17 -8.56
N ASN A 98 -0.71 -12.87 -9.82
CA ASN A 98 -0.67 -13.82 -10.91
C ASN A 98 0.72 -14.44 -11.05
N ILE A 99 0.86 -15.73 -10.76
CA ILE A 99 2.15 -16.45 -10.81
C ILE A 99 2.78 -16.43 -12.20
N GLU A 100 1.97 -16.37 -13.26
CA GLU A 100 2.46 -16.26 -14.64
C GLU A 100 3.14 -14.90 -14.90
N GLY A 101 2.86 -13.90 -14.06
CA GLY A 101 3.48 -12.58 -14.08
C GLY A 101 4.80 -12.47 -13.31
N MET A 102 5.40 -13.59 -12.87
CA MET A 102 6.62 -13.56 -12.04
C MET A 102 7.76 -12.75 -12.67
N ASN A 103 8.00 -12.86 -13.98
CA ASN A 103 9.06 -12.09 -14.64
C ASN A 103 8.82 -10.57 -14.50
N ARG A 104 7.57 -10.12 -14.69
CA ARG A 104 7.18 -8.72 -14.50
C ARG A 104 7.32 -8.29 -13.04
N PHE A 105 7.02 -9.18 -12.10
CA PHE A 105 7.20 -8.92 -10.68
C PHE A 105 8.68 -8.70 -10.32
N LEU A 106 9.59 -9.52 -10.87
CA LEU A 106 11.04 -9.34 -10.71
C LEU A 106 11.51 -7.99 -11.27
N GLU A 107 11.01 -7.59 -12.44
CA GLU A 107 11.29 -6.25 -12.99
C GLU A 107 10.84 -5.13 -12.04
N TYR A 108 9.69 -5.28 -11.36
CA TYR A 108 9.25 -4.30 -10.37
C TYR A 108 10.17 -4.23 -9.16
N LEU A 109 10.72 -5.37 -8.72
CA LEU A 109 11.72 -5.41 -7.66
C LEU A 109 12.99 -4.67 -8.06
N ASP A 110 13.46 -4.87 -9.30
CA ASP A 110 14.65 -4.17 -9.80
C ASP A 110 14.40 -2.65 -9.88
N ILE A 111 13.22 -2.22 -10.34
CA ILE A 111 12.84 -0.80 -10.39
C ILE A 111 12.82 -0.17 -8.98
N VAL A 112 12.21 -0.82 -7.98
CA VAL A 112 12.17 -0.26 -6.62
C VAL A 112 13.55 -0.24 -5.97
N ILE A 113 14.44 -1.19 -6.28
CA ILE A 113 15.82 -1.18 -5.79
C ILE A 113 16.58 0.04 -6.35
N ASP A 114 16.43 0.32 -7.64
CA ASP A 114 17.16 1.42 -8.29
C ASP A 114 16.62 2.81 -7.90
N ASN A 115 15.33 2.93 -7.59
CA ASN A 115 14.65 4.22 -7.39
C ASN A 115 14.22 4.49 -5.93
N GLY A 116 14.18 3.45 -5.10
CA GLY A 116 13.72 3.47 -3.71
C GLY A 116 12.20 3.38 -3.52
N SER A 117 11.40 3.63 -4.56
CA SER A 117 9.95 3.40 -4.55
C SER A 117 9.42 3.11 -5.95
N LEU A 118 8.26 2.44 -6.03
CA LEU A 118 7.52 2.22 -7.27
C LEU A 118 6.03 2.44 -7.02
N CYS A 119 5.45 3.38 -7.75
CA CYS A 119 4.01 3.66 -7.78
C CYS A 119 3.48 3.56 -9.20
N PHE A 120 2.18 3.32 -9.34
CA PHE A 120 1.52 3.20 -10.64
C PHE A 120 0.71 4.46 -10.95
N GLU A 121 0.75 4.88 -12.21
CA GLU A 121 -0.01 6.02 -12.71
C GLU A 121 -1.37 5.56 -13.25
N LEU A 122 -2.41 6.35 -12.99
CA LEU A 122 -3.76 6.17 -13.53
C LEU A 122 -4.05 7.27 -14.54
N PRO A 123 -4.75 6.99 -15.65
CA PRO A 123 -4.99 7.97 -16.73
C PRO A 123 -6.12 8.97 -16.36
N TYR A 124 -6.10 9.47 -15.14
CA TYR A 124 -7.08 10.40 -14.57
C TYR A 124 -6.37 11.66 -14.11
N LEU A 125 -6.89 12.83 -14.48
CA LEU A 125 -6.24 14.09 -14.14
C LEU A 125 -6.50 14.47 -12.68
N GLU A 126 -5.48 15.04 -12.02
CA GLU A 126 -5.55 15.56 -10.66
C GLU A 126 -6.73 16.53 -10.47
N LYS A 127 -6.93 17.49 -11.37
CA LYS A 127 -8.05 18.46 -11.27
C LYS A 127 -9.45 17.86 -11.30
N GLU A 128 -9.60 16.65 -11.84
CA GLU A 128 -10.89 15.97 -11.98
C GLU A 128 -11.20 15.08 -10.77
N TRP A 129 -10.17 14.60 -10.07
CA TRP A 129 -10.27 13.58 -9.02
C TRP A 129 -9.79 14.02 -7.63
N THR A 130 -9.19 15.20 -7.54
CA THR A 130 -8.76 15.82 -6.29
C THR A 130 -9.67 17.00 -5.96
N LYS A 131 -10.05 17.12 -4.68
CA LYS A 131 -10.90 18.23 -4.25
C LYS A 131 -10.17 19.58 -4.42
N SER A 132 -10.87 20.57 -4.94
CA SER A 132 -10.29 21.89 -5.26
C SER A 132 -9.80 22.67 -4.03
N ASP A 133 -10.39 22.43 -2.86
CA ASP A 133 -9.96 23.00 -1.58
C ASP A 133 -8.53 22.60 -1.22
N LEU A 134 -8.10 21.38 -1.56
CA LEU A 134 -6.73 20.91 -1.35
C LEU A 134 -5.74 21.71 -2.21
N PHE A 135 -6.04 21.93 -3.48
CA PHE A 135 -5.19 22.75 -4.34
C PHE A 135 -5.14 24.20 -3.87
N ASN A 136 -6.28 24.74 -3.40
CA ASN A 136 -6.32 26.10 -2.86
C ASN A 136 -5.48 26.22 -1.58
N TYR A 137 -5.56 25.24 -0.68
CA TYR A 137 -4.77 25.20 0.55
C TYR A 137 -3.25 25.28 0.28
N PHE A 138 -2.76 24.59 -0.76
CA PHE A 138 -1.36 24.63 -1.16
C PHE A 138 -1.02 25.77 -2.14
N ASN A 139 -1.98 26.64 -2.50
CA ASN A 139 -1.82 27.71 -3.49
C ASN A 139 -1.42 27.24 -4.90
N VAL A 140 -1.89 26.07 -5.33
CA VAL A 140 -1.54 25.44 -6.62
C VAL A 140 -2.73 25.25 -7.56
N ILE A 141 -3.90 25.84 -7.24
CA ILE A 141 -5.15 25.63 -8.00
C ILE A 141 -5.06 26.01 -9.49
N ASN A 142 -4.14 26.91 -9.86
CA ASN A 142 -3.90 27.31 -11.24
C ASN A 142 -2.59 26.74 -11.83
N ASP A 143 -1.83 25.95 -11.06
CA ASP A 143 -0.60 25.35 -11.53
C ASP A 143 -0.89 24.06 -12.31
N LYS A 144 -0.78 24.14 -13.64
CA LYS A 144 -0.99 22.99 -14.52
C LYS A 144 0.10 21.92 -14.40
N ASN A 145 1.28 22.24 -13.86
CA ASN A 145 2.32 21.24 -13.60
C ASN A 145 1.94 20.31 -12.43
N ILE A 146 0.85 20.63 -11.72
CA ILE A 146 0.28 19.81 -10.64
C ILE A 146 -1.13 19.34 -11.04
N THR A 147 -2.01 20.29 -11.37
CA THR A 147 -3.44 20.01 -11.60
C THR A 147 -3.74 19.22 -12.89
N ASP A 148 -2.87 19.29 -13.89
CA ASP A 148 -3.00 18.54 -15.16
C ASP A 148 -2.10 17.30 -15.19
N THR A 149 -1.56 16.87 -14.05
CA THR A 149 -0.83 15.59 -13.92
C THR A 149 -1.78 14.43 -13.67
N PHE A 150 -1.27 13.21 -13.83
CA PHE A 150 -2.04 11.98 -13.67
C PHE A 150 -2.01 11.45 -12.22
N GLN A 151 -3.16 10.94 -11.77
CA GLN A 151 -3.34 10.32 -10.45
C GLN A 151 -2.34 9.18 -10.20
N ARG A 152 -1.93 9.03 -8.94
CA ARG A 152 -1.15 7.88 -8.47
C ARG A 152 -2.07 6.85 -7.81
N ALA A 153 -1.93 5.58 -8.20
CA ALA A 153 -2.72 4.51 -7.63
C ALA A 153 -2.31 4.24 -6.17
N ALA A 154 -3.29 4.21 -5.27
CA ALA A 154 -3.11 3.78 -3.88
C ALA A 154 -3.41 2.28 -3.67
N THR A 155 -3.68 1.54 -4.75
CA THR A 155 -4.08 0.13 -4.75
C THR A 155 -2.91 -0.80 -4.51
N SER A 156 -1.76 -0.50 -5.10
CA SER A 156 -0.50 -1.21 -4.83
C SER A 156 0.68 -0.28 -5.08
N PHE A 157 1.73 -0.46 -4.29
CA PHE A 157 2.98 0.29 -4.43
C PHE A 157 4.11 -0.45 -3.71
N PHE A 158 5.34 -0.12 -4.07
CA PHE A 158 6.53 -0.67 -3.45
C PHE A 158 7.37 0.42 -2.80
N PHE A 159 8.02 0.07 -1.69
CA PHE A 159 9.02 0.88 -1.02
C PHE A 159 10.26 0.04 -0.71
N ILE A 160 11.41 0.71 -0.66
CA ILE A 160 12.60 0.19 0.03
C ILE A 160 12.71 0.90 1.39
N GLU A 161 12.98 0.16 2.45
CA GLU A 161 13.35 0.76 3.73
C GLU A 161 14.77 1.34 3.64
N LYS A 162 15.00 2.51 4.24
CA LYS A 162 16.24 3.29 4.09
C LYS A 162 16.87 3.65 5.41
#